data_AF-A0A9N8CVA8-F1
#
_entry.id   AF-A0A9N8CVA8-F1
#
_cell.length_a   1.000
_cell.length_b   1.000
_cell.length_c   1.000
_cell.angle_alpha   90.00
_cell.angle_beta   90.00
_cell.angle_gamma   90.00
#
_symmetry.space_group_name_H-M   'P 1'
#
loop_
_entity.id
_entity.type
_entity.pdbx_description
1 polymer ?
#
loop_
_entity_poly.entity_id
_entity_poly.type
_entity_poly.pdbx_seq_one_letter_code
_entity_poly.pdbx_strand_id
1 'polypeptide(L)' 'MTKQEKTALNMAKFIKDQSLLLLEKLNELDMDTPADMCERLHEDAETLWQVMRDKLGKE' A
#
# COMPACT_ATOMS: atom_id res chain seq x y z
N MET A 1 21.03 -0.51 3.23
CA MET A 1 20.01 0.25 2.43
C MET A 1 20.41 1.72 2.21
N THR A 2 20.38 2.22 0.97
CA THR A 2 20.67 3.62 0.59
C THR A 2 19.51 4.58 0.93
N LYS A 3 19.76 5.90 0.85
CA LYS A 3 18.69 6.91 1.04
C LYS A 3 17.58 6.78 0.01
N GLN A 4 17.91 6.52 -1.26
CA GLN A 4 16.93 6.37 -2.33
C GLN A 4 16.06 5.13 -2.12
N GLU A 5 16.67 4.00 -1.77
CA GLU A 5 15.96 2.76 -1.44
C GLU A 5 15.02 2.94 -0.25
N LYS A 6 15.48 3.62 0.81
CA LYS A 6 14.66 3.94 1.98
C LYS A 6 13.45 4.79 1.61
N THR A 7 13.64 5.82 0.79
CA THR A 7 12.55 6.68 0.32
C THR A 7 11.52 5.89 -0.49
N ALA A 8 11.98 5.05 -1.43
CA ALA A 8 11.09 4.22 -2.23
C ALA A 8 10.29 3.21 -1.37
N LEU A 9 10.95 2.56 -0.41
CA LEU A 9 10.29 1.64 0.53
C LEU A 9 9.25 2.35 1.41
N ASN A 10 9.57 3.56 1.88
CA ASN A 10 8.65 4.38 2.67
C ASN A 10 7.44 4.82 1.84
N MET A 11 7.62 5.15 0.55
CA MET A 11 6.51 5.47 -0.34
C MET A 11 5.58 4.27 -0.57
N ALA A 12 6.14 3.08 -0.79
CA ALA A 12 5.34 1.85 -0.92
C ALA A 12 4.54 1.58 0.35
N LYS A 13 5.16 1.76 1.54
CA LYS A 13 4.46 1.66 2.82
C LYS A 13 3.32 2.67 2.93
N PHE A 14 3.59 3.93 2.57
CA PHE A 14 2.59 5.01 2.61
C PHE A 14 1.38 4.69 1.74
N ILE A 15 1.59 4.22 0.50
CA ILE A 15 0.48 3.86 -0.41
C ILE A 15 -0.33 2.69 0.18
N LYS A 16 0.32 1.67 0.74
CA LYS A 16 -0.35 0.56 1.42
C LYS A 16 -1.22 1.06 2.60
N ASP A 17 -0.67 1.92 3.44
CA ASP A 17 -1.39 2.42 4.62
C ASP A 17 -2.54 3.38 4.21
N GLN A 18 -2.35 4.19 3.16
CA GLN A 18 -3.39 5.10 2.66
C GLN A 18 -4.50 4.41 1.87
N SER A 19 -4.21 3.33 1.14
CA SER A 19 -5.24 2.53 0.46
C SER A 19 -6.19 1.86 1.46
N LEU A 20 -5.69 1.41 2.61
CA LEU A 20 -6.55 0.90 3.69
C LEU A 20 -7.45 1.98 4.28
N LEU A 21 -6.89 3.16 4.59
CA LEU A 21 -7.68 4.29 5.09
C LEU A 21 -8.73 4.75 4.07
N LEU A 22 -8.39 4.76 2.78
CA LEU A 22 -9.35 5.07 1.72
C LEU A 22 -10.48 4.04 1.67
N LEU A 23 -10.16 2.75 1.77
CA LEU A 23 -11.16 1.68 1.79
C LEU A 23 -12.16 1.86 2.94
N GLU A 24 -11.67 2.17 4.15
CA GLU A 24 -12.54 2.50 5.30
C GLU A 24 -13.49 3.66 4.98
N LYS A 25 -12.99 4.73 4.35
CA LYS A 25 -13.81 5.89 3.97
C LYS A 25 -14.81 5.58 2.87
N LEU A 26 -14.46 4.73 1.91
CA LEU A 26 -15.38 4.32 0.85
C LEU A 26 -16.51 3.45 1.39
N ASN A 27 -16.20 2.57 2.35
CA ASN A 27 -17.20 1.78 3.08
C ASN A 27 -18.14 2.67 3.91
N GLU A 28 -17.62 3.71 4.59
CA GLU A 28 -18.45 4.68 5.33
C GLU A 28 -19.42 5.48 4.42
N LEU A 29 -19.11 5.58 3.12
CA LEU A 29 -19.89 6.32 2.13
C LEU A 29 -20.82 5.43 1.28
N ASP A 30 -20.91 4.13 1.59
CA ASP A 30 -21.64 3.13 0.80
C ASP A 30 -21.23 3.12 -0.69
N MET A 31 -19.94 3.36 -0.97
CA MET A 31 -19.38 3.40 -2.33
C MET A 31 -18.83 2.03 -2.72
N ASP A 32 -19.71 1.04 -2.88
CA ASP A 32 -19.36 -0.37 -3.10
C ASP A 32 -18.35 -0.60 -4.24
N THR A 33 -18.64 -0.09 -5.44
CA THR A 33 -17.75 -0.30 -6.60
C THR A 33 -16.36 0.32 -6.39
N PRO A 34 -16.22 1.58 -5.93
CA PRO A 34 -14.93 2.10 -5.50
C PRO A 34 -14.25 1.31 -4.37
N ALA A 35 -15.01 0.80 -3.39
CA ALA A 35 -14.46 0.00 -2.29
C ALA A 35 -13.84 -1.30 -2.83
N ASP A 36 -14.52 -2.02 -3.73
CA ASP A 36 -13.99 -3.22 -4.41
C ASP A 36 -12.72 -2.93 -5.24
N MET A 37 -12.63 -1.72 -5.81
CA MET A 37 -11.40 -1.27 -6.49
C MET A 37 -10.28 -0.96 -5.50
N CYS A 38 -10.61 -0.35 -4.36
CA CYS A 38 -9.67 0.04 -3.34
C CYS A 38 -9.12 -1.16 -2.56
N GLU A 39 -9.90 -2.21 -2.37
CA GLU A 39 -9.46 -3.48 -1.78
C GLU A 39 -8.36 -4.13 -2.64
N ARG A 40 -8.58 -4.27 -3.95
CA ARG A 40 -7.55 -4.76 -4.88
C ARG A 40 -6.31 -3.89 -4.91
N LEU A 41 -6.49 -2.56 -4.88
CA LEU A 41 -5.37 -1.62 -4.78
C LEU A 41 -4.57 -1.83 -3.48
N HIS A 42 -5.24 -2.10 -2.37
CA HIS A 42 -4.60 -2.36 -1.09
C HIS A 42 -3.78 -3.66 -1.12
N GLU A 43 -4.33 -4.74 -1.68
CA GLU A 43 -3.63 -6.02 -1.86
C GLU A 43 -2.36 -5.87 -2.73
N ASP A 44 -2.46 -5.14 -3.84
CA ASP A 44 -1.33 -4.84 -4.71
C ASP A 44 -0.27 -4.00 -3.99
N ALA A 45 -0.70 -2.98 -3.23
CA ALA A 45 0.19 -2.13 -2.46
C ALA A 45 0.89 -2.88 -1.31
N GLU A 46 0.18 -3.80 -0.65
CA GLU A 46 0.76 -4.69 0.35
C GLU A 46 1.81 -5.61 -0.27
N THR A 47 1.46 -6.28 -1.36
CA THR A 47 2.38 -7.16 -2.10
C THR A 47 3.64 -6.41 -2.54
N LEU A 48 3.47 -5.23 -3.13
CA LEU A 48 4.59 -4.38 -3.54
C LEU A 48 5.49 -4.03 -2.36
N TRP A 49 4.92 -3.57 -1.25
CA TRP A 49 5.69 -3.22 -0.07
C TRP A 49 6.44 -4.42 0.51
N GLN A 50 5.80 -5.60 0.59
CA GLN A 50 6.42 -6.82 1.09
C GLN A 50 7.60 -7.25 0.20
N VAL A 51 7.41 -7.31 -1.12
CA VAL A 51 8.48 -7.66 -2.07
C VAL A 51 9.65 -6.68 -1.99
N MET A 52 9.37 -5.37 -1.91
CA MET A 52 10.41 -4.35 -1.76
C MET A 52 11.14 -4.48 -0.42
N ARG A 53 10.40 -4.68 0.68
CA ARG A 53 10.98 -4.87 2.02
C ARG A 53 11.90 -6.08 2.04
N ASP A 54 11.49 -7.19 1.44
CA ASP A 54 12.26 -8.42 1.45
C ASP A 54 13.52 -8.31 0.56
N LYS A 55 13.42 -7.57 -0.56
CA LYS A 55 14.56 -7.28 -1.45
C LYS A 55 15.56 -6.30 -0.85
N LEU A 56 15.09 -5.28 -0.12
CA LEU A 56 15.93 -4.20 0.44
C LEU A 56 16.36 -4.44 1.89
N GLY A 57 15.65 -5.31 2.62
CA GLY A 57 15.87 -5.66 4.02
C GLY A 57 16.68 -6.95 4.22
N LYS A 58 16.95 -7.70 3.15
CA LYS A 58 18.01 -8.72 3.14
C LYS A 58 19.34 -8.02 2.84
N GLU A 59 20.02 -7.59 3.89
CA GLU A 59 21.50 -7.52 3.91
C GLU A 59 22.03 -8.90 4.31
#